data_AF-A0A9D5BIK9-F1
#
_entry.id   AF-A0A9D5BIK9-F1
#
_cell.length_a   1.000
_cell.length_b   1.000
_cell.length_c   1.000
_cell.angle_alpha   90.00
_cell.angle_beta   90.00
_cell.angle_gamma   90.00
#
_symmetry.space_group_name_H-M   'P 1'
#
loop_
_entity.id
_entity.type
_entity.pdbx_description
1 polymer ?
#
loop_
_entity_poly.entity_id
_entity_poly.type
_entity_poly.pdbx_seq_one_letter_code
_entity_poly.pdbx_strand_id
1 'polypeptide(L)'
;GLTGLLQSPIRGAEKHGLPGVLSGVALGITGLVAKPAASILEVTGKTAQSIRNRSKPNQLRSHCFKVRLPRPVYHELPLRSYSWDEAVGTSVLMEADDGLKFKDEKLVACKALKEAGKFVVLTERCIMTVFSPSLINSGKPEFCGIPANLEWMIEWEIGLESIIHADCAQGVIHIVGSRPDSSFMHNQHSSKRGSSSRTRPVRWNQHPTHLPLPQTDLELACEDDASNLLQILLSGIEKGKGRAWDCGRILHRANMK
;
A
#
# COMPACT_ATOMS: atom_id res chain seq x y z
N GLY A 1 16.90 -5.61 52.27
CA GLY A 1 16.30 -6.09 53.53
C GLY A 1 17.13 -5.61 54.70
N LEU A 2 16.50 -5.34 55.85
CA LEU A 2 17.15 -4.83 57.07
C LEU A 2 18.32 -5.70 57.57
N THR A 3 18.41 -6.96 57.14
CA THR A 3 19.50 -7.88 57.48
C THR A 3 20.89 -7.38 57.06
N GLY A 4 21.00 -6.59 55.98
CA GLY A 4 22.28 -6.00 55.54
C GLY A 4 22.82 -4.89 56.45
N LEU A 5 21.95 -4.24 57.25
CA LEU A 5 22.32 -3.15 58.16
C LEU A 5 23.03 -3.67 59.42
N LEU A 6 22.67 -4.87 59.87
CA LEU A 6 23.24 -5.48 61.06
C LEU A 6 24.47 -6.33 60.72
N GLN A 7 24.53 -6.90 59.52
CA GLN A 7 25.62 -7.78 59.13
C GLN A 7 26.92 -7.01 58.79
N SER A 8 26.81 -5.75 58.34
CA SER A 8 27.97 -4.92 57.96
C SER A 8 28.79 -4.42 59.17
N PRO A 9 28.16 -3.94 60.26
CA PRO A 9 28.86 -3.62 61.51
C PRO A 9 29.48 -4.85 62.17
N ILE A 10 28.79 -6.00 62.14
CA ILE A 10 29.29 -7.27 62.70
C ILE A 10 30.55 -7.73 61.95
N ARG A 11 30.51 -7.77 60.61
CA ARG A 11 31.70 -8.09 59.79
C ARG A 11 32.85 -7.08 59.93
N GLY A 12 32.52 -5.80 60.15
CA GLY A 12 33.53 -4.76 60.41
C GLY A 12 34.23 -4.97 61.75
N ALA A 13 33.44 -5.27 62.78
CA ALA A 13 33.93 -5.60 64.13
C ALA A 13 34.79 -6.87 64.13
N GLU A 14 34.40 -7.90 63.39
CA GLU A 14 35.15 -9.17 63.27
C GLU A 14 36.52 -8.99 62.61
N LYS A 15 36.66 -8.07 61.65
CA LYS A 15 37.93 -7.88 60.91
C LYS A 15 38.91 -6.90 61.56
N HIS A 16 38.41 -5.86 62.23
CA HIS A 16 39.25 -4.77 62.73
C HIS A 16 38.96 -4.39 64.19
N GLY A 17 38.17 -5.18 64.92
CA GLY A 17 37.83 -4.90 66.31
C GLY A 17 37.00 -3.62 66.49
N LEU A 18 37.19 -2.93 67.61
CA LEU A 18 36.44 -1.71 67.96
C LEU A 18 36.46 -0.60 66.89
N PRO A 19 37.60 -0.25 66.23
CA PRO A 19 37.59 0.70 65.11
C PRO A 19 36.89 0.16 63.85
N GLY A 20 36.80 -1.17 63.72
CA GLY A 20 36.07 -1.85 62.65
C GLY A 20 34.55 -1.71 62.73
N VAL A 21 33.99 -1.52 63.94
CA VAL A 21 32.57 -1.24 64.14
C VAL A 21 32.18 0.08 63.46
N LEU A 22 32.99 1.13 63.66
CA LEU A 22 32.76 2.44 63.05
C LEU A 22 32.87 2.41 61.53
N SER A 23 33.86 1.68 61.01
CA SER A 23 34.01 1.45 59.57
C SER A 23 32.83 0.66 58.99
N GLY A 24 32.35 -0.38 59.70
CA GLY A 24 31.19 -1.19 59.29
C GLY A 24 29.85 -0.46 59.36
N VAL A 25 29.69 0.50 60.29
CA VAL A 25 28.55 1.41 60.34
C VAL A 25 28.58 2.38 59.15
N ALA A 26 29.72 2.99 58.84
CA ALA A 26 29.86 3.87 57.68
C ALA A 26 29.57 3.13 56.35
N LEU A 27 30.07 1.90 56.20
CA LEU A 27 29.78 1.05 55.04
C LEU A 27 28.30 0.63 54.98
N GLY A 28 27.69 0.34 56.13
CA GLY A 28 26.28 -0.02 56.27
C GLY A 28 25.33 1.12 55.91
N ILE A 29 25.65 2.35 56.32
CA ILE A 29 24.91 3.57 55.95
C ILE A 29 25.05 3.85 54.45
N THR A 30 26.24 3.68 53.87
CA THR A 30 26.46 3.83 52.42
C THR A 30 25.61 2.83 51.63
N GLY A 31 25.48 1.59 52.13
CA GLY A 31 24.59 0.58 51.57
C GLY A 31 23.09 0.88 51.71
N LEU A 32 22.69 1.69 52.70
CA LEU A 32 21.31 2.13 52.93
C LEU A 32 20.84 3.13 51.86
N VAL A 33 21.72 3.98 51.35
CA VAL A 33 21.37 4.99 50.33
C VAL A 33 21.58 4.44 48.92
N ALA A 34 22.67 3.70 48.69
CA ALA A 34 23.02 3.22 47.36
C ALA A 34 22.05 2.13 46.84
N LYS A 35 21.60 1.19 47.69
CA LYS A 35 20.76 0.07 47.24
C LYS A 35 19.32 0.47 46.87
N PRO A 36 18.61 1.32 47.64
CA PRO A 36 17.30 1.83 47.24
C PRO A 36 17.38 2.77 46.03
N ALA A 37 18.41 3.63 45.95
CA ALA A 37 18.60 4.52 44.80
C ALA A 37 18.83 3.72 43.50
N ALA A 38 19.66 2.68 43.53
CA ALA A 38 19.84 1.77 42.40
C ALA A 38 18.54 1.05 42.01
N SER A 39 17.72 0.64 42.99
CA SER A 39 16.44 -0.01 42.75
C SER A 39 15.40 0.93 42.11
N ILE A 40 15.29 2.18 42.59
CA ILE A 40 14.40 3.19 41.99
C ILE A 40 14.89 3.55 40.59
N LEU A 41 16.21 3.66 40.37
CA LEU A 41 16.79 3.94 39.06
C LEU A 41 16.56 2.78 38.08
N GLU A 42 16.66 1.53 38.53
CA GLU A 42 16.39 0.35 37.69
C GLU A 42 14.90 0.26 37.31
N VAL A 43 13.99 0.50 38.27
CA VAL A 43 12.54 0.52 38.01
C VAL A 43 12.17 1.68 37.08
N THR A 44 12.76 2.87 37.29
CA THR A 44 12.54 4.04 36.44
C THR A 44 13.12 3.82 35.04
N GLY A 45 14.30 3.19 34.93
CA GLY A 45 14.93 2.83 33.67
C GLY A 45 14.10 1.82 32.88
N LYS A 46 13.55 0.80 33.54
CA LYS A 46 12.63 -0.18 32.94
C LYS A 46 11.32 0.47 32.49
N THR A 47 10.76 1.40 33.27
CA THR A 47 9.56 2.16 32.89
C THR A 47 9.85 3.10 31.71
N ALA A 48 10.96 3.84 31.73
CA ALA A 48 11.36 4.74 30.64
C ALA A 48 11.63 3.97 29.35
N GLN A 49 12.29 2.82 29.43
CA GLN A 49 12.52 1.94 28.29
C GLN A 49 11.20 1.31 27.78
N SER A 50 10.26 0.98 28.66
CA SER A 50 8.92 0.49 28.30
C SER A 50 8.11 1.56 27.54
N ILE A 51 8.10 2.80 28.04
CA ILE A 51 7.47 3.93 27.36
C ILE A 51 8.13 4.17 26.00
N ARG A 52 9.47 4.20 25.95
CA ARG A 52 10.24 4.39 24.71
C ARG A 52 9.99 3.28 23.69
N ASN A 53 9.84 2.03 24.13
CA ASN A 53 9.56 0.91 23.25
C ASN A 53 8.11 0.95 22.73
N ARG A 54 7.12 1.33 23.56
CA ARG A 54 5.75 1.55 23.09
C ARG A 54 5.61 2.77 22.19
N SER A 55 6.45 3.78 22.37
CA SER A 55 6.40 5.04 21.61
C SER A 55 7.20 5.00 20.30
N LYS A 56 7.82 3.87 19.93
CA LYS A 56 8.51 3.72 18.63
C LYS A 56 7.46 3.54 17.53
N PRO A 57 7.15 4.58 16.73
CA PRO A 57 6.07 4.52 15.75
C PRO A 57 6.37 3.50 14.65
N ASN A 58 7.66 3.31 14.32
CA ASN A 58 8.09 2.34 13.31
C ASN A 58 7.90 0.89 13.74
N GLN A 59 8.03 0.54 15.02
CA GLN A 59 7.81 -0.84 15.47
C GLN A 59 6.32 -1.17 15.58
N LEU A 60 5.48 -0.17 15.93
CA LEU A 60 4.04 -0.35 16.00
C LEU A 60 3.39 -0.38 14.60
N ARG A 61 3.83 0.47 13.66
CA ARG A 61 3.33 0.46 12.27
C ARG A 61 3.60 -0.85 11.54
N SER A 62 4.73 -1.50 11.77
CA SER A 62 5.11 -2.74 11.07
C SER A 62 4.23 -3.95 11.42
N HIS A 63 3.45 -3.89 12.50
CA HIS A 63 2.57 -4.98 12.93
C HIS A 63 1.08 -4.61 12.92
N CYS A 64 0.72 -3.39 12.49
CA CYS A 64 -0.67 -2.97 12.39
C CYS A 64 -1.18 -3.17 10.96
N PHE A 65 -1.95 -4.25 10.76
CA PHE A 65 -2.67 -4.50 9.53
C PHE A 65 -4.09 -3.93 9.61
N LYS A 66 -4.51 -3.21 8.56
CA LYS A 66 -5.89 -2.79 8.36
C LYS A 66 -6.71 -4.02 7.96
N VAL A 67 -7.91 -4.15 8.53
CA VAL A 67 -8.86 -5.21 8.14
C VAL A 67 -9.36 -4.99 6.70
N ARG A 68 -9.47 -3.72 6.27
CA ARG A 68 -9.99 -3.35 4.95
C ARG A 68 -9.45 -2.00 4.47
N LEU A 69 -9.55 -1.75 3.18
CA LEU A 69 -9.28 -0.43 2.59
C LEU A 69 -10.35 0.59 2.98
N PRO A 70 -10.02 1.90 3.03
CA PRO A 70 -11.00 2.96 3.22
C PRO A 70 -12.13 2.88 2.19
N ARG A 71 -13.36 3.15 2.64
CA ARG A 71 -14.51 3.22 1.73
C ARG A 71 -14.44 4.54 0.93
N PRO A 72 -14.69 4.54 -0.38
CA PRO A 72 -14.90 5.78 -1.12
C PRO A 72 -16.17 6.50 -0.64
N VAL A 73 -16.06 7.81 -0.47
CA VAL A 73 -17.18 8.68 -0.09
C VAL A 73 -17.30 9.76 -1.15
N TYR A 74 -18.49 9.88 -1.73
CA TYR A 74 -18.80 10.87 -2.75
C TYR A 74 -19.70 11.95 -2.15
N HIS A 75 -19.40 13.22 -2.42
CA HIS A 75 -20.18 14.34 -1.89
C HIS A 75 -21.63 14.37 -2.42
N GLU A 76 -21.81 14.00 -3.69
CA GLU A 76 -23.08 14.12 -4.43
C GLU A 76 -23.99 12.88 -4.33
N LEU A 77 -23.54 11.80 -3.68
CA LEU A 77 -24.26 10.53 -3.65
C LEU A 77 -24.51 10.08 -2.20
N PRO A 78 -25.64 9.40 -1.94
CA PRO A 78 -25.87 8.80 -0.63
C PRO A 78 -24.78 7.77 -0.32
N LEU A 79 -24.52 7.57 0.98
CA LEU A 79 -23.54 6.60 1.44
C LEU A 79 -23.93 5.18 0.99
N ARG A 80 -23.12 4.58 0.13
CA ARG A 80 -23.33 3.22 -0.38
C ARG A 80 -22.78 2.17 0.58
N SER A 81 -23.29 0.95 0.43
CA SER A 81 -22.69 -0.25 1.04
C SER A 81 -21.22 -0.36 0.65
N TYR A 82 -20.41 -0.95 1.53
CA TYR A 82 -18.99 -1.14 1.24
C TYR A 82 -18.82 -2.10 0.06
N SER A 83 -18.08 -1.67 -0.96
CA SER A 83 -17.59 -2.52 -2.03
C SER A 83 -16.07 -2.62 -1.93
N TRP A 84 -15.56 -3.85 -1.88
CA TRP A 84 -14.12 -4.11 -1.86
C TRP A 84 -13.45 -3.57 -3.13
N ASP A 85 -14.07 -3.83 -4.28
CA ASP A 85 -13.59 -3.39 -5.58
C ASP A 85 -13.49 -1.87 -5.68
N GLU A 86 -14.53 -1.14 -5.25
CA GLU A 86 -14.49 0.32 -5.27
C GLU A 86 -13.41 0.87 -4.32
N ALA A 87 -13.21 0.22 -3.17
CA ALA A 87 -12.17 0.60 -2.21
C ALA A 87 -10.76 0.37 -2.76
N VAL A 88 -10.54 -0.75 -3.47
CA VAL A 88 -9.28 -1.04 -4.18
C VAL A 88 -9.05 0.01 -5.27
N GLY A 89 -10.00 0.20 -6.19
CA GLY A 89 -9.86 1.17 -7.26
C GLY A 89 -9.57 2.59 -6.74
N THR A 90 -10.24 2.99 -5.66
CA THR A 90 -10.02 4.31 -5.05
C THR A 90 -8.64 4.42 -4.39
N SER A 91 -8.18 3.39 -3.69
CA SER A 91 -6.83 3.35 -3.10
C SER A 91 -5.76 3.45 -4.20
N VAL A 92 -5.95 2.76 -5.33
CA VAL A 92 -5.05 2.83 -6.49
C VAL A 92 -4.97 4.27 -7.02
N LEU A 93 -6.10 4.93 -7.27
CA LEU A 93 -6.09 6.30 -7.80
C LEU A 93 -5.46 7.33 -6.83
N MET A 94 -5.55 7.07 -5.52
CA MET A 94 -4.98 7.95 -4.50
C MET A 94 -3.49 7.71 -4.22
N GLU A 95 -3.03 6.46 -4.32
CA GLU A 95 -1.71 6.05 -3.80
C GLU A 95 -0.73 5.62 -4.91
N ALA A 96 -1.19 5.26 -6.11
CA ALA A 96 -0.31 4.89 -7.20
C ALA A 96 0.43 6.11 -7.78
N ASP A 97 1.69 5.92 -8.16
CA ASP A 97 2.56 6.94 -8.80
C ASP A 97 2.57 8.28 -8.01
N ASP A 98 2.91 8.18 -6.73
CA ASP A 98 2.93 9.28 -5.74
C ASP A 98 1.58 9.99 -5.53
N GLY A 99 0.48 9.43 -6.03
CA GLY A 99 -0.88 9.97 -5.89
C GLY A 99 -1.16 11.22 -6.73
N LEU A 100 -0.24 11.60 -7.62
CA LEU A 100 -0.36 12.80 -8.44
C LEU A 100 -0.97 12.52 -9.82
N LYS A 101 -0.64 11.37 -10.41
CA LYS A 101 -1.02 11.06 -11.80
C LYS A 101 -2.54 10.95 -12.00
N PHE A 102 -3.25 10.39 -11.03
CA PHE A 102 -4.68 10.06 -11.15
C PHE A 102 -5.58 10.83 -10.18
N LYS A 103 -5.09 11.93 -9.59
CA LYS A 103 -5.82 12.68 -8.58
C LYS A 103 -7.18 13.20 -9.05
N ASP A 104 -7.27 13.59 -10.32
CA ASP A 104 -8.50 14.14 -10.93
C ASP A 104 -9.31 13.07 -11.68
N GLU A 105 -8.84 11.81 -11.68
CA GLU A 105 -9.55 10.72 -12.33
C GLU A 105 -10.77 10.29 -11.52
N LYS A 106 -11.82 9.94 -12.25
CA LYS A 106 -13.01 9.32 -11.66
C LYS A 106 -12.95 7.82 -11.89
N LEU A 107 -12.98 7.07 -10.79
CA LEU A 107 -13.15 5.62 -10.84
C LEU A 107 -14.51 5.30 -11.47
N VAL A 108 -14.49 4.45 -12.50
CA VAL A 108 -15.70 3.93 -13.15
C VAL A 108 -15.96 2.50 -12.69
N ALA A 109 -14.94 1.65 -12.73
CA ALA A 109 -15.02 0.27 -12.25
C ALA A 109 -13.66 -0.25 -11.79
N CYS A 110 -13.69 -1.23 -10.89
CA CYS A 110 -12.53 -2.02 -10.54
C CYS A 110 -12.96 -3.48 -10.36
N LYS A 111 -12.10 -4.42 -10.75
CA LYS A 111 -12.31 -5.85 -10.58
C LYS A 111 -10.99 -6.55 -10.30
N ALA A 112 -11.03 -7.60 -9.48
CA ALA A 112 -9.90 -8.50 -9.31
C ALA A 112 -9.70 -9.34 -10.58
N LEU A 113 -8.43 -9.52 -10.97
CA LEU A 113 -8.07 -10.47 -12.02
C LEU A 113 -7.89 -11.87 -11.40
N LYS A 114 -7.85 -12.90 -12.25
CA LYS A 114 -7.61 -14.28 -11.82
C LYS A 114 -6.23 -14.45 -11.17
N GLU A 115 -5.25 -13.67 -11.63
CA GLU A 115 -3.94 -13.57 -11.00
C GLU A 115 -4.05 -12.88 -9.62
N ALA A 116 -3.58 -13.56 -8.59
CA ALA A 116 -3.70 -13.09 -7.22
C ALA A 116 -2.95 -11.77 -6.97
N GLY A 117 -3.62 -10.82 -6.32
CA GLY A 117 -3.08 -9.49 -6.04
C GLY A 117 -3.10 -8.53 -7.25
N LYS A 118 -3.61 -8.97 -8.41
CA LYS A 118 -3.82 -8.12 -9.57
C LYS A 118 -5.26 -7.66 -9.71
N PHE A 119 -5.42 -6.43 -10.19
CA PHE A 119 -6.70 -5.78 -10.38
C PHE A 119 -6.68 -5.00 -11.70
N VAL A 120 -7.83 -4.95 -12.35
CA VAL A 120 -8.08 -4.00 -13.43
C VAL A 120 -8.83 -2.79 -12.85
N VAL A 121 -8.38 -1.61 -13.22
CA VAL A 121 -8.98 -0.33 -12.83
C VAL A 121 -9.37 0.41 -14.11
N LEU A 122 -10.64 0.78 -14.20
CA LEU A 122 -11.21 1.56 -15.27
C LEU A 122 -11.60 2.95 -14.75
N THR A 123 -11.07 3.97 -15.39
CA THR A 123 -11.43 5.38 -15.15
C THR A 123 -12.24 5.92 -16.32
N GLU A 124 -12.62 7.21 -16.29
CA GLU A 124 -13.26 7.84 -17.44
C GLU A 124 -12.31 8.03 -18.65
N ARG A 125 -10.98 7.92 -18.45
CA ARG A 125 -9.98 8.23 -19.50
C ARG A 125 -9.07 7.06 -19.84
N CYS A 126 -8.84 6.13 -18.95
CA CYS A 126 -7.94 5.00 -19.20
C CYS A 126 -8.40 3.72 -18.50
N ILE A 127 -7.86 2.61 -18.97
CA ILE A 127 -7.92 1.32 -18.29
C ILE A 127 -6.50 0.88 -17.97
N MET A 128 -6.29 0.33 -16.79
CA MET A 128 -4.97 -0.09 -16.32
C MET A 128 -5.05 -1.38 -15.51
N THR A 129 -3.97 -2.16 -15.58
CA THR A 129 -3.74 -3.31 -14.72
C THR A 129 -2.75 -2.91 -13.65
N VAL A 130 -3.14 -3.17 -12.40
CA VAL A 130 -2.32 -2.87 -11.23
C VAL A 130 -2.10 -4.14 -10.41
N PHE A 131 -0.99 -4.18 -9.72
CA PHE A 131 -0.58 -5.27 -8.86
C PHE A 131 -0.17 -4.74 -7.49
N SER A 132 -0.58 -5.45 -6.43
CA SER A 132 -0.06 -5.22 -5.09
C SER A 132 0.43 -6.53 -4.48
N PRO A 133 1.71 -6.60 -4.05
CA PRO A 133 2.26 -7.80 -3.45
C PRO A 133 1.62 -8.13 -2.10
N SER A 134 1.09 -7.11 -1.41
CA SER A 134 0.43 -7.29 -0.12
C SER A 134 -0.95 -7.95 -0.23
N LEU A 135 -1.57 -7.98 -1.41
CA LEU A 135 -2.92 -8.50 -1.61
C LEU A 135 -2.96 -9.88 -2.28
N ILE A 136 -1.80 -10.49 -2.57
CA ILE A 136 -1.71 -11.85 -3.17
C ILE A 136 -2.47 -12.90 -2.35
N ASN A 137 -2.41 -12.80 -1.03
CA ASN A 137 -3.04 -13.76 -0.14
C ASN A 137 -4.46 -13.36 0.28
N SER A 138 -5.03 -12.31 -0.31
CA SER A 138 -6.40 -11.87 0.03
C SER A 138 -7.39 -13.04 -0.05
N GLY A 139 -8.17 -13.26 1.02
CA GLY A 139 -9.14 -14.36 1.14
C GLY A 139 -8.56 -15.70 1.60
N LYS A 140 -7.24 -15.80 1.82
CA LYS A 140 -6.57 -17.00 2.33
C LYS A 140 -6.30 -16.91 3.84
N PRO A 141 -6.19 -18.04 4.57
CA PRO A 141 -5.94 -18.01 6.02
C PRO A 141 -4.60 -17.37 6.41
N GLU A 142 -3.59 -17.40 5.52
CA GLU A 142 -2.31 -16.72 5.71
C GLU A 142 -2.37 -15.18 5.56
N PHE A 143 -3.54 -14.60 5.25
CA PHE A 143 -3.69 -13.16 5.10
C PHE A 143 -3.78 -12.44 6.45
N CYS A 144 -2.70 -11.76 6.84
CA CYS A 144 -2.64 -10.98 8.07
C CYS A 144 -3.40 -9.64 8.00
N GLY A 145 -3.90 -9.25 6.83
CA GLY A 145 -4.55 -7.96 6.58
C GLY A 145 -3.69 -7.02 5.72
N ILE A 146 -4.15 -5.79 5.55
CA ILE A 146 -3.56 -4.81 4.63
C ILE A 146 -2.54 -3.95 5.38
N PRO A 147 -1.28 -3.86 4.93
CA PRO A 147 -0.28 -3.03 5.60
C PRO A 147 -0.62 -1.53 5.54
N ALA A 148 -0.03 -0.75 6.45
CA ALA A 148 -0.21 0.70 6.46
C ALA A 148 0.42 1.38 5.23
N ASN A 149 1.54 0.84 4.74
CA ASN A 149 2.27 1.25 3.55
C ASN A 149 1.94 0.33 2.38
N LEU A 150 0.68 0.36 1.93
CA LEU A 150 0.29 -0.39 0.75
C LEU A 150 0.99 0.19 -0.49
N GLU A 151 1.58 -0.67 -1.31
CA GLU A 151 2.24 -0.27 -2.55
C GLU A 151 1.44 -0.82 -3.75
N TRP A 152 1.24 0.05 -4.74
CA TRP A 152 0.60 -0.25 -6.01
C TRP A 152 1.60 -0.14 -7.15
N MET A 153 1.71 -1.19 -7.95
CA MET A 153 2.50 -1.20 -9.17
C MET A 153 1.56 -1.21 -10.37
N ILE A 154 1.73 -0.25 -11.28
CA ILE A 154 1.00 -0.20 -12.54
C ILE A 154 1.77 -1.06 -13.54
N GLU A 155 1.19 -2.21 -13.92
CA GLU A 155 1.81 -3.13 -14.87
C GLU A 155 1.53 -2.73 -16.32
N TRP A 156 0.34 -2.17 -16.58
CA TRP A 156 -0.12 -1.80 -17.90
C TRP A 156 -1.16 -0.70 -17.82
N GLU A 157 -1.18 0.20 -18.81
CA GLU A 157 -2.14 1.30 -18.91
C GLU A 157 -2.36 1.65 -20.38
N ILE A 158 -3.61 1.88 -20.76
CA ILE A 158 -3.98 2.41 -22.06
C ILE A 158 -5.11 3.43 -21.91
N GLY A 159 -5.02 4.55 -22.62
CA GLY A 159 -6.11 5.51 -22.73
C GLY A 159 -7.28 4.91 -23.51
N LEU A 160 -8.51 5.24 -23.14
CA LEU A 160 -9.71 4.70 -23.79
C LEU A 160 -9.79 5.14 -25.27
N GLU A 161 -9.23 6.30 -25.59
CA GLU A 161 -9.10 6.83 -26.95
C GLU A 161 -8.12 6.04 -27.82
N SER A 162 -7.17 5.34 -27.19
CA SER A 162 -6.19 4.50 -27.85
C SER A 162 -6.69 3.06 -28.06
N ILE A 163 -7.88 2.70 -27.58
CA ILE A 163 -8.45 1.35 -27.78
C ILE A 163 -9.11 1.28 -29.15
N ILE A 164 -8.63 0.36 -30.00
CA ILE A 164 -9.18 0.10 -31.33
C ILE A 164 -10.32 -0.92 -31.24
N HIS A 165 -10.11 -1.98 -30.45
CA HIS A 165 -11.05 -3.07 -30.31
C HIS A 165 -10.99 -3.67 -28.90
N ALA A 166 -12.14 -4.08 -28.40
CA ALA A 166 -12.26 -4.87 -27.18
C ALA A 166 -13.39 -5.88 -27.35
N ASP A 167 -13.11 -7.13 -27.01
CA ASP A 167 -14.09 -8.22 -26.97
C ASP A 167 -13.91 -9.05 -25.70
N CYS A 168 -14.79 -10.03 -25.51
CA CYS A 168 -14.70 -10.96 -24.38
C CYS A 168 -15.06 -12.37 -24.83
N ALA A 169 -14.23 -13.34 -24.44
CA ALA A 169 -14.45 -14.75 -24.64
C ALA A 169 -14.04 -15.52 -23.37
N GLN A 170 -14.91 -16.38 -22.84
CA GLN A 170 -14.62 -17.27 -21.71
C GLN A 170 -14.06 -16.56 -20.46
N GLY A 171 -14.58 -15.37 -20.14
CA GLY A 171 -14.13 -14.57 -19.00
C GLY A 171 -12.81 -13.81 -19.20
N VAL A 172 -12.23 -13.89 -20.40
CA VAL A 172 -11.06 -13.09 -20.81
C VAL A 172 -11.54 -11.93 -21.65
N ILE A 173 -11.10 -10.72 -21.32
CA ILE A 173 -11.30 -9.52 -22.16
C ILE A 173 -10.04 -9.32 -22.99
N HIS A 174 -10.14 -9.33 -24.31
CA HIS A 174 -9.02 -9.00 -25.18
C HIS A 174 -9.12 -7.54 -25.59
N ILE A 175 -8.05 -6.78 -25.39
CA ILE A 175 -7.96 -5.36 -25.73
C ILE A 175 -6.87 -5.19 -26.77
N VAL A 176 -7.22 -4.58 -27.89
CA VAL A 176 -6.29 -4.19 -28.95
C VAL A 176 -6.22 -2.68 -29.01
N GLY A 177 -5.03 -2.15 -28.77
CA GLY A 177 -4.75 -0.72 -28.76
C GLY A 177 -4.05 -0.24 -30.02
N SER A 178 -4.10 1.07 -30.28
CA SER A 178 -3.10 1.73 -31.11
C SER A 178 -1.79 1.83 -30.34
N ARG A 179 -0.67 1.89 -31.06
CA ARG A 179 0.61 2.24 -30.44
C ARG A 179 0.48 3.66 -29.86
N PRO A 180 1.04 3.93 -28.67
CA PRO A 180 0.97 5.27 -28.10
C PRO A 180 1.68 6.24 -29.04
N ASP A 181 0.95 7.28 -29.48
CA ASP A 181 1.60 8.44 -30.07
C ASP A 181 2.44 9.11 -28.98
N SER A 182 3.66 9.53 -29.33
CA SER A 182 4.66 10.12 -28.42
C SER A 182 4.18 11.39 -27.68
N SER A 183 2.99 11.91 -28.01
CA SER A 183 2.37 13.10 -27.43
C SER A 183 1.89 12.90 -25.99
N PHE A 184 1.53 11.68 -25.56
CA PHE A 184 1.12 11.42 -24.18
C PHE A 184 2.27 11.48 -23.16
N MET A 185 3.53 11.52 -23.63
CA MET A 185 4.71 11.64 -22.79
C MET A 185 5.10 13.09 -22.46
N HIS A 186 4.47 14.09 -23.08
CA HIS A 186 4.96 15.48 -23.01
C HIS A 186 4.52 16.30 -21.79
N ASN A 187 3.64 15.79 -20.93
CA ASN A 187 3.28 16.50 -19.69
C ASN A 187 4.05 16.03 -18.45
N GLN A 188 5.29 15.55 -18.63
CA GLN A 188 6.28 15.50 -17.55
C GLN A 188 6.80 16.92 -17.29
N HIS A 189 6.01 17.71 -16.58
CA HIS A 189 6.50 18.98 -16.04
C HIS A 189 7.57 18.72 -15.01
N SER A 190 8.80 19.02 -15.42
CA SER A 190 9.99 19.20 -14.62
C SER A 190 9.69 19.91 -13.29
N SER A 191 9.97 19.26 -12.17
CA SER A 191 10.45 19.95 -10.97
C SER A 191 11.79 19.35 -10.54
N LYS A 192 12.86 20.06 -10.86
CA LYS A 192 14.18 19.83 -10.26
C LYS A 192 14.11 20.27 -8.80
N ARG A 193 14.12 19.32 -7.86
CA ARG A 193 14.91 19.45 -6.61
C ARG A 193 14.96 18.16 -5.80
N GLY A 194 16.19 17.70 -5.55
CA GLY A 194 16.58 17.08 -4.27
C GLY A 194 16.31 15.59 -4.10
N SER A 195 17.34 14.79 -4.37
CA SER A 195 17.69 13.51 -3.73
C SER A 195 16.64 12.39 -3.61
N SER A 196 17.01 11.25 -4.22
CA SER A 196 16.63 9.87 -3.87
C SER A 196 15.16 9.44 -4.02
N SER A 197 14.74 9.15 -5.25
CA SER A 197 14.33 7.79 -5.64
C SER A 197 14.35 7.73 -7.18
N ARG A 198 14.87 6.64 -7.76
CA ARG A 198 14.75 6.40 -9.20
C ARG A 198 13.31 5.96 -9.45
N THR A 199 12.42 6.87 -9.84
CA THR A 199 11.16 6.49 -10.48
C THR A 199 11.51 5.75 -11.77
N ARG A 200 11.26 4.44 -11.78
CA ARG A 200 11.42 3.64 -13.01
C ARG A 200 10.33 4.09 -13.97
N PRO A 201 10.65 4.37 -15.25
CA PRO A 201 9.61 4.63 -16.25
C PRO A 201 8.63 3.44 -16.26
N VAL A 202 7.33 3.73 -16.33
CA VAL A 202 6.27 2.72 -16.52
C VAL A 202 6.70 1.80 -17.65
N ARG A 203 7.10 0.58 -17.28
CA ARG A 203 7.64 -0.40 -18.21
C ARG A 203 6.44 -1.03 -18.89
N TRP A 204 6.13 -0.56 -20.10
CA TRP A 204 5.32 -1.35 -21.03
C TRP A 204 5.93 -2.75 -21.06
N ASN A 205 5.17 -3.78 -20.65
CA ASN A 205 5.59 -5.16 -20.85
C ASN A 205 5.58 -5.43 -22.35
N GLN A 206 6.68 -5.03 -23.00
CA GLN A 206 7.00 -5.37 -24.37
C GLN A 206 7.34 -6.86 -24.38
N HIS A 207 6.32 -7.70 -24.53
CA HIS A 207 6.56 -8.94 -25.25
C HIS A 207 6.87 -8.49 -26.69
N PRO A 208 7.99 -8.91 -27.30
CA PRO A 208 8.27 -8.64 -28.70
C PRO A 208 7.31 -9.50 -29.53
N THR A 209 6.04 -9.12 -29.57
CA THR A 209 5.07 -9.71 -30.48
C THR A 209 5.32 -9.06 -31.84
N HIS A 210 5.56 -9.88 -32.86
CA HIS A 210 5.64 -9.48 -34.27
C HIS A 210 4.31 -8.92 -34.82
N LEU A 211 3.35 -8.60 -33.95
CA LEU A 211 2.03 -8.11 -34.29
C LEU A 211 2.08 -6.59 -34.51
N PRO A 212 1.35 -6.07 -35.50
CA PRO A 212 1.37 -4.65 -35.83
C PRO A 212 0.79 -3.77 -34.71
N LEU A 213 -0.11 -4.32 -33.90
CA LEU A 213 -0.82 -3.63 -32.82
C LEU A 213 -0.57 -4.29 -31.46
N PRO A 214 -0.44 -3.50 -30.38
CA PRO A 214 -0.39 -4.05 -29.03
C PRO A 214 -1.71 -4.73 -28.66
N GLN A 215 -1.60 -5.94 -28.10
CA GLN A 215 -2.71 -6.71 -27.54
C GLN A 215 -2.46 -6.94 -26.05
N THR A 216 -3.53 -6.93 -25.25
CA THR A 216 -3.51 -7.24 -23.82
C THR A 216 -4.75 -8.04 -23.46
N ASP A 217 -4.54 -9.12 -22.71
CA ASP A 217 -5.61 -10.00 -22.26
C ASP A 217 -5.83 -9.81 -20.77
N LEU A 218 -7.06 -9.59 -20.36
CA LEU A 218 -7.46 -9.43 -18.96
C LEU A 218 -8.33 -10.62 -18.56
N GLU A 219 -7.77 -11.54 -17.78
CA GLU A 219 -8.48 -12.72 -17.32
C GLU A 219 -9.15 -12.45 -15.95
N LEU A 220 -10.48 -12.40 -15.92
CA LEU A 220 -11.25 -12.23 -14.69
C LEU A 220 -11.63 -13.60 -14.11
N ALA A 221 -11.91 -13.62 -12.80
CA ALA A 221 -12.32 -14.85 -12.13
C ALA A 221 -13.78 -15.26 -12.46
N CYS A 222 -14.63 -14.31 -12.86
CA CYS A 222 -16.04 -14.51 -13.13
C CYS A 222 -16.39 -14.00 -14.55
N GLU A 223 -17.07 -14.83 -15.34
CA GLU A 223 -17.49 -14.49 -16.71
C GLU A 223 -18.51 -13.33 -16.74
N ASP A 224 -19.40 -13.27 -15.75
CA ASP A 224 -20.36 -12.17 -15.62
C ASP A 224 -19.63 -10.85 -15.33
N ASP A 225 -18.61 -10.87 -14.47
CA ASP A 225 -17.78 -9.70 -14.20
C ASP A 225 -17.02 -9.24 -15.46
N ALA A 226 -16.51 -10.17 -16.27
CA ALA A 226 -15.84 -9.86 -17.53
C ALA A 226 -16.80 -9.20 -18.52
N SER A 227 -18.00 -9.78 -18.67
CA SER A 227 -19.05 -9.26 -19.55
C SER A 227 -19.50 -7.87 -19.10
N ASN A 228 -19.75 -7.68 -17.81
CA ASN A 228 -20.13 -6.39 -17.23
C ASN A 228 -19.04 -5.35 -17.41
N LEU A 229 -17.77 -5.70 -17.14
CA LEU A 229 -16.65 -4.79 -17.31
C LEU A 229 -16.46 -4.38 -18.77
N LEU A 230 -16.60 -5.32 -19.73
CA LEU A 230 -16.57 -5.00 -21.16
C LEU A 230 -17.69 -4.03 -21.55
N GLN A 231 -18.92 -4.24 -21.07
CA GLN A 231 -20.02 -3.32 -21.35
C GLN A 231 -19.75 -1.91 -20.83
N ILE A 232 -19.22 -1.80 -19.61
CA ILE A 232 -18.83 -0.52 -19.00
C ILE A 232 -17.69 0.14 -19.80
N LEU A 233 -16.70 -0.64 -20.21
CA LEU A 233 -15.58 -0.17 -21.04
C LEU A 233 -16.07 0.39 -22.38
N LEU A 234 -16.89 -0.38 -23.11
CA LEU A 234 -17.44 0.05 -24.40
C LEU A 234 -18.33 1.29 -24.25
N SER A 235 -19.13 1.37 -23.18
CA SER A 235 -19.91 2.57 -22.85
C SER A 235 -19.02 3.78 -22.55
N GLY A 236 -17.91 3.59 -21.83
CA GLY A 236 -16.90 4.62 -21.59
C GLY A 236 -16.27 5.15 -22.88
N ILE A 237 -15.92 4.26 -23.80
CA ILE A 237 -15.38 4.61 -25.12
C ILE A 237 -16.40 5.41 -25.95
N GLU A 238 -17.67 4.97 -25.98
CA GLU A 238 -18.76 5.66 -26.68
C GLU A 238 -18.99 7.07 -26.12
N LYS A 239 -19.05 7.20 -24.80
CA LYS A 239 -19.22 8.49 -24.09
C LYS A 239 -18.04 9.43 -24.35
N GLY A 240 -16.85 8.87 -24.54
CA GLY A 240 -15.64 9.59 -24.90
C GLY A 240 -15.69 10.20 -26.30
N LYS A 241 -16.13 9.43 -27.30
CA LYS A 241 -16.28 9.90 -28.69
C LYS A 241 -17.20 11.13 -28.83
N GLY A 242 -18.27 11.20 -28.05
CA GLY A 242 -19.20 12.34 -28.04
C GLY A 242 -18.62 13.62 -27.43
N ARG A 243 -17.55 13.50 -26.62
CA ARG A 243 -16.81 14.62 -26.04
C ARG A 243 -15.52 14.83 -26.83
N ALA A 244 -15.65 15.11 -28.13
CA ALA A 244 -14.57 15.43 -29.07
C ALA A 244 -13.18 14.99 -28.59
N TRP A 245 -12.94 13.67 -28.60
CA TRP A 245 -11.58 13.19 -28.65
C TRP A 245 -11.04 13.70 -29.98
N ASP A 246 -10.19 14.72 -29.97
CA ASP A 246 -9.58 15.32 -31.16
C ASP A 246 -8.64 14.30 -31.85
N CYS A 247 -9.22 13.25 -32.44
CA CYS A 247 -8.63 12.43 -33.48
C CYS A 247 -9.72 11.52 -34.07
N GLY A 248 -10.27 11.91 -35.22
CA GLY A 248 -11.19 11.08 -35.97
C GLY A 248 -10.50 9.81 -36.49
N ARG A 249 -10.71 8.67 -35.82
CA ARG A 249 -10.54 7.34 -36.41
C ARG A 249 -11.68 6.43 -35.97
N ILE A 250 -12.79 6.54 -36.68
CA ILE A 250 -13.89 5.57 -36.64
C ILE A 250 -13.47 4.40 -37.52
N LEU A 251 -13.18 3.24 -36.92
CA LEU A 251 -13.10 1.98 -37.65
C LEU A 251 -14.34 1.15 -37.38
N HIS A 252 -14.90 0.68 -38.49
CA HIS A 252 -16.18 0.04 -38.65
C HIS A 252 -16.32 -1.22 -37.78
N ARG A 253 -17.43 -1.34 -37.06
CA ARG A 253 -17.84 -2.57 -36.37
C ARG A 253 -18.20 -3.62 -37.42
N ALA A 254 -17.40 -4.67 -37.56
CA ALA A 254 -17.80 -5.87 -38.29
C ALA A 254 -18.40 -6.86 -37.29
N ASN A 255 -19.73 -6.99 -37.31
CA ASN A 255 -20.41 -8.13 -36.69
C ASN A 255 -20.05 -9.37 -37.52
N MET A 256 -19.21 -10.25 -36.97
CA MET A 256 -19.12 -11.62 -37.49
C MET A 256 -20.30 -12.40 -36.92
N LYS A 257 -21.18 -12.85 -37.82
CA LYS A 257 -22.30 -13.76 -37.56
C LYS A 257 -21.82 -15.17 -37.27
#